data_AF-A0A4U2PYP9-F1
#
_entry.id   AF-A0A4U2PYP9-F1
#
_cell.length_a   1.000
_cell.length_b   1.000
_cell.length_c   1.000
_cell.angle_alpha   90.00
_cell.angle_beta   90.00
_cell.angle_gamma   90.00
#
_symmetry.space_group_name_H-M   'P 1'
#
loop_
_entity.id
_entity.type
_entity.pdbx_description
1 polymer ?
#
loop_
_entity_poly.entity_id
_entity_poly.type
_entity_poly.pdbx_seq_one_letter_code
_entity_poly.pdbx_strand_id
1 'polypeptide(L)'
;MAKAQKFHSEASKETYELLEVMIDKHHDSLSGSDFLILFKHGGWVSKGKTLFGKFKVLTDDLRSTMKRDAILYLNADMWNRMAEPQRRYVLDHALFTLDLKYDRHGKTKMAPDGRALLTTVPPDIEGFAEVIKRHGAITEDVKRLAKALTETNQLTIEDIAKEEEKPQDKPAEPREGVKGYIHPDGTIDINDPNQAKLPIDDEAAAAAAIAASAAGGDNPDDDLPF
;
A
#
# COMPACT_ATOMS: atom_id res chain seq x y z
N MET A 1 15.57 -10.40 19.22
CA MET A 1 15.33 -10.38 17.75
C MET A 1 16.62 -10.00 17.05
N ALA A 2 17.03 -10.73 16.01
CA ALA A 2 18.21 -10.37 15.23
C ALA A 2 18.01 -9.01 14.56
N LYS A 3 19.04 -8.15 14.55
CA LYS A 3 18.99 -6.87 13.82
C LYS A 3 18.92 -7.16 12.32
N ALA A 4 17.90 -6.63 11.65
CA ALA A 4 17.82 -6.71 10.19
C ALA A 4 19.09 -6.10 9.56
N GLN A 5 19.64 -6.79 8.55
CA GLN A 5 20.83 -6.33 7.85
C GLN A 5 20.52 -5.09 7.02
N LYS A 6 21.38 -4.07 7.09
CA LYS A 6 21.21 -2.83 6.35
C LYS A 6 21.99 -2.88 5.04
N PHE A 7 21.30 -2.74 3.93
CA PHE A 7 21.89 -2.68 2.60
C PHE A 7 21.00 -1.86 1.64
N HIS A 8 21.54 -1.58 0.45
CA HIS A 8 20.81 -0.92 -0.62
C HIS A 8 20.61 -1.85 -1.80
N SER A 9 19.46 -1.79 -2.44
CA SER A 9 19.20 -2.43 -3.74
C SER A 9 18.62 -1.41 -4.72
N GLU A 10 18.83 -1.62 -6.01
CA GLU A 10 18.14 -0.82 -7.02
C GLU A 10 16.64 -1.14 -7.04
N ALA A 11 15.82 -0.16 -7.43
CA ALA A 11 14.36 -0.35 -7.49
C ALA A 11 13.91 -1.14 -8.72
N SER A 12 12.70 -1.69 -8.66
CA SER A 12 12.07 -2.37 -9.80
C SER A 12 11.73 -1.40 -10.92
N LYS A 13 11.65 -1.89 -12.17
CA LYS A 13 11.24 -1.10 -13.34
C LYS A 13 9.89 -0.40 -13.13
N GLU A 14 8.92 -1.08 -12.51
CA GLU A 14 7.61 -0.51 -12.17
C GLU A 14 7.72 0.74 -11.29
N THR A 15 8.72 0.80 -10.41
CA THR A 15 8.94 1.97 -9.54
C THR A 15 9.45 3.16 -10.34
N TYR A 16 10.28 2.92 -11.38
CA TYR A 16 10.73 3.95 -12.30
C TYR A 16 9.58 4.46 -13.18
N GLU A 17 8.78 3.55 -13.73
CA GLU A 17 7.60 3.90 -14.54
C GLU A 17 6.61 4.74 -13.71
N LEU A 18 6.40 4.38 -12.44
CA LEU A 18 5.56 5.17 -11.55
C LEU A 18 6.15 6.56 -11.28
N LEU A 19 7.47 6.67 -11.09
CA LEU A 19 8.14 7.96 -10.92
C LEU A 19 7.97 8.86 -12.16
N GLU A 20 8.16 8.31 -13.35
CA GLU A 20 8.00 9.02 -14.62
C GLU A 20 6.57 9.54 -14.79
N VAL A 21 5.56 8.71 -14.50
CA VAL A 21 4.15 9.13 -14.51
C VAL A 21 3.88 10.29 -13.53
N MET A 22 4.56 10.32 -12.38
CA MET A 22 4.41 11.43 -11.42
C MET A 22 5.11 12.71 -11.92
N ILE A 23 6.28 12.58 -12.53
CA ILE A 23 7.01 13.70 -13.13
C ILE A 23 6.17 14.34 -14.24
N ASP A 24 5.66 13.55 -15.16
CA ASP A 24 4.88 14.02 -16.32
C ASP A 24 3.55 14.69 -15.96
N LYS A 25 3.00 14.40 -14.76
CA LYS A 25 1.70 14.92 -14.33
C LYS A 25 1.80 16.16 -13.46
N HIS A 26 2.85 16.24 -12.64
CA HIS A 26 2.92 17.20 -11.55
C HIS A 26 4.25 17.96 -11.49
N HIS A 27 5.30 17.48 -12.15
CA HIS A 27 6.66 18.01 -12.04
C HIS A 27 7.34 18.18 -13.41
N ASP A 28 6.65 18.78 -14.37
CA ASP A 28 7.13 18.97 -15.76
C ASP A 28 8.54 19.59 -15.84
N SER A 29 8.88 20.45 -14.88
CA SER A 29 10.21 21.07 -14.76
C SER A 29 11.36 20.06 -14.58
N LEU A 30 11.04 18.83 -14.13
CA LEU A 30 11.99 17.75 -13.89
C LEU A 30 12.06 16.73 -15.04
N SER A 31 11.25 16.85 -16.10
CA SER A 31 11.18 15.90 -17.23
C SER A 31 12.53 15.61 -17.92
N GLY A 32 13.50 16.52 -17.84
CA GLY A 32 14.86 16.33 -18.37
C GLY A 32 15.88 15.77 -17.37
N SER A 33 15.45 15.40 -16.16
CA SER A 33 16.33 14.93 -15.08
C SER A 33 16.37 13.41 -15.02
N ASP A 34 17.54 12.87 -14.72
CA ASP A 34 17.77 11.44 -14.61
C ASP A 34 18.00 11.02 -13.15
N PHE A 35 17.21 10.05 -12.70
CA PHE A 35 17.18 9.62 -11.31
C PHE A 35 17.66 8.17 -11.15
N LEU A 36 18.39 7.90 -10.07
CA LEU A 36 18.63 6.54 -9.58
C LEU A 36 17.76 6.28 -8.36
N ILE A 37 17.01 5.19 -8.34
CA ILE A 37 16.16 4.83 -7.21
C ILE A 37 16.81 3.68 -6.44
N LEU A 38 17.12 3.90 -5.16
CA LEU A 38 17.72 2.91 -4.27
C LEU A 38 16.81 2.61 -3.08
N PHE A 39 16.43 1.36 -2.93
CA PHE A 39 15.74 0.84 -1.75
C PHE A 39 16.71 0.65 -0.59
N LYS A 40 16.35 1.19 0.58
CA LYS A 40 17.03 1.00 1.86
C LYS A 40 16.33 -0.07 2.67
N HIS A 41 17.07 -1.12 3.00
CA HIS A 41 16.61 -2.25 3.81
C HIS A 41 17.08 -2.13 5.26
N GLY A 42 16.35 -2.73 6.19
CA GLY A 42 16.74 -2.82 7.60
C GLY A 42 16.31 -1.61 8.44
N GLY A 43 15.18 -1.01 8.08
CA GLY A 43 14.56 0.12 8.76
C GLY A 43 15.27 1.45 8.54
N TRP A 44 14.51 2.47 8.13
CA TRP A 44 15.02 3.82 7.95
C TRP A 44 14.30 4.82 8.84
N VAL A 45 14.99 5.22 9.92
CA VAL A 45 14.49 6.17 10.93
C VAL A 45 15.45 7.36 11.01
N SER A 46 14.90 8.56 11.10
CA SER A 46 15.65 9.79 11.35
C SER A 46 14.92 10.65 12.38
N LYS A 47 15.64 11.14 13.39
CA LYS A 47 15.08 11.93 14.50
C LYS A 47 13.83 11.27 15.13
N GLY A 48 13.85 9.95 15.26
CA GLY A 48 12.74 9.17 15.84
C GLY A 48 11.53 8.95 14.92
N LYS A 49 11.54 9.44 13.68
CA LYS A 49 10.46 9.23 12.70
C LYS A 49 10.93 8.32 11.57
N THR A 50 10.05 7.42 11.12
CA THR A 50 10.30 6.60 9.93
C THR A 50 10.32 7.51 8.70
N LEU A 51 11.36 7.38 7.88
CA LEU A 51 11.43 8.04 6.58
C LEU A 51 10.96 7.07 5.50
N PHE A 52 10.13 7.56 4.59
CA PHE A 52 9.59 6.77 3.47
C PHE A 52 10.36 6.99 2.18
N GLY A 53 10.77 8.24 1.92
CA GLY A 53 11.55 8.61 0.75
C GLY A 53 12.38 9.87 1.02
N LYS A 54 13.53 9.99 0.35
CA LYS A 54 14.33 11.23 0.34
C LYS A 54 15.23 11.29 -0.89
N PHE A 55 15.24 12.43 -1.56
CA PHE A 55 16.23 12.71 -2.59
C PHE A 55 17.58 13.14 -2.02
N LYS A 56 18.63 12.73 -2.71
CA LYS A 56 19.98 13.27 -2.59
C LYS A 56 20.42 13.76 -3.96
N VAL A 57 20.45 15.08 -4.14
CA VAL A 57 21.02 15.70 -5.34
C VAL A 57 22.52 15.38 -5.39
N LEU A 58 23.00 14.96 -6.57
CA LEU A 58 24.39 14.60 -6.76
C LEU A 58 25.26 15.84 -6.96
N THR A 59 26.48 15.78 -6.43
CA THR A 59 27.52 16.77 -6.72
C THR A 59 28.07 16.55 -8.12
N ASP A 60 28.77 17.55 -8.66
CA ASP A 60 29.29 17.54 -10.04
C ASP A 60 30.17 16.31 -10.34
N ASP A 61 31.03 15.91 -9.40
CA ASP A 61 31.89 14.72 -9.51
C ASP A 61 31.07 13.41 -9.64
N LEU A 62 30.01 13.28 -8.84
CA LEU A 62 29.17 12.07 -8.86
C LEU A 62 28.23 12.07 -10.06
N ARG A 63 27.74 13.24 -10.47
CA ARG A 63 26.89 13.41 -11.64
C ARG A 63 27.64 13.06 -12.92
N SER A 64 28.88 13.51 -13.08
CA SER A 64 29.71 13.15 -14.24
C SER A 64 30.07 11.66 -14.26
N THR A 65 30.31 11.06 -13.10
CA THR A 65 30.66 9.62 -12.99
C THR A 65 29.45 8.71 -13.21
N MET A 66 28.32 8.98 -12.57
CA MET A 66 27.13 8.13 -12.59
C MET A 66 26.16 8.47 -13.71
N LYS A 67 26.30 9.65 -14.34
CA LYS A 67 25.38 10.22 -15.34
C LYS A 67 23.95 10.41 -14.83
N ARG A 68 23.77 10.51 -13.51
CA ARG A 68 22.48 10.79 -12.86
C ARG A 68 22.49 12.16 -12.18
N ASP A 69 21.32 12.76 -12.01
CA ASP A 69 21.15 14.08 -11.41
C ASP A 69 20.89 13.99 -9.90
N ALA A 70 20.10 13.01 -9.49
CA ALA A 70 19.83 12.75 -8.08
C ALA A 70 19.58 11.26 -7.81
N ILE A 71 19.73 10.88 -6.54
CA ILE A 71 19.36 9.55 -6.04
C ILE A 71 18.11 9.68 -5.18
N LEU A 72 17.04 8.98 -5.54
CA LEU A 72 15.87 8.77 -4.70
C LEU A 72 16.11 7.56 -3.81
N TYR A 73 16.24 7.78 -2.51
CA TYR A 73 16.24 6.69 -1.55
C TYR A 73 14.81 6.41 -1.10
N LEU A 74 14.38 5.16 -1.14
CA LEU A 74 13.07 4.70 -0.65
C LEU A 74 13.25 3.68 0.47
N ASN A 75 12.35 3.66 1.44
CA ASN A 75 12.34 2.64 2.49
C ASN A 75 11.71 1.35 1.96
N ALA A 76 12.53 0.31 1.74
CA ALA A 76 12.09 -0.93 1.12
C ALA A 76 11.01 -1.65 1.94
N ASP A 77 11.22 -1.69 3.26
CA ASP A 77 10.35 -2.40 4.21
C ASP A 77 8.93 -1.82 4.18
N MET A 78 8.83 -0.49 4.08
CA MET A 78 7.55 0.21 4.00
C MET A 78 6.97 0.21 2.58
N TRP A 79 7.81 0.43 1.56
CA TRP A 79 7.38 0.52 0.17
C TRP A 79 6.61 -0.72 -0.29
N ASN A 80 7.13 -1.90 0.06
CA ASN A 80 6.51 -3.19 -0.30
C ASN A 80 5.15 -3.40 0.37
N ARG A 81 4.88 -2.73 1.49
CA ARG A 81 3.60 -2.79 2.22
C ARG A 81 2.61 -1.72 1.77
N MET A 82 3.08 -0.68 1.10
CA MET A 82 2.22 0.41 0.62
C MET A 82 1.36 -0.02 -0.54
N ALA A 83 0.09 0.41 -0.53
CA ALA A 83 -0.77 0.39 -1.70
C ALA A 83 -0.32 1.42 -2.74
N GLU A 84 -0.75 1.26 -3.99
CA GLU A 84 -0.35 2.16 -5.07
C GLU A 84 -0.61 3.66 -4.80
N PRO A 85 -1.78 4.08 -4.25
CA PRO A 85 -2.01 5.49 -3.94
C PRO A 85 -1.00 6.07 -2.94
N GLN A 86 -0.55 5.26 -1.98
CA GLN A 86 0.44 5.68 -0.99
C GLN A 86 1.84 5.76 -1.61
N ARG A 87 2.20 4.83 -2.50
CA ARG A 87 3.46 4.89 -3.26
C ARG A 87 3.52 6.16 -4.10
N ARG A 88 2.42 6.50 -4.80
CA ARG A 88 2.30 7.76 -5.54
C ARG A 88 2.52 8.96 -4.65
N TYR A 89 1.87 9.01 -3.49
CA TYR A 89 2.09 10.09 -2.50
C TYR A 89 3.56 10.21 -2.06
N VAL A 90 4.23 9.10 -1.74
CA VAL A 90 5.64 9.14 -1.30
C VAL A 90 6.56 9.66 -2.39
N LEU A 91 6.32 9.27 -3.65
CA LEU A 91 7.09 9.78 -4.79
C LEU A 91 6.82 11.26 -5.02
N ASP A 92 5.56 11.67 -5.02
CA ASP A 92 5.15 13.07 -5.21
C ASP A 92 5.76 13.98 -4.15
N HIS A 93 5.57 13.61 -2.89
CA HIS A 93 6.13 14.31 -1.74
C HIS A 93 7.65 14.41 -1.84
N ALA A 94 8.34 13.35 -2.28
CA ALA A 94 9.78 13.39 -2.47
C ALA A 94 10.16 14.33 -3.62
N LEU A 95 9.45 14.27 -4.76
CA LEU A 95 9.72 15.11 -5.94
C LEU A 95 9.54 16.60 -5.62
N PHE A 96 8.55 16.97 -4.80
CA PHE A 96 8.36 18.34 -4.31
C PHE A 96 9.55 18.90 -3.51
N THR A 97 10.43 18.03 -3.00
CA THR A 97 11.65 18.50 -2.34
C THR A 97 12.74 18.91 -3.33
N LEU A 98 12.53 18.76 -4.64
CA LEU A 98 13.46 19.15 -5.69
C LEU A 98 12.98 20.40 -6.42
N ASP A 99 13.94 21.25 -6.79
CA ASP A 99 13.70 22.40 -7.66
C ASP A 99 14.93 22.62 -8.56
N LEU A 100 14.76 23.40 -9.61
CA LEU A 100 15.84 23.85 -10.48
C LEU A 100 16.67 24.92 -9.76
N LYS A 101 17.98 24.89 -9.98
CA LYS A 101 18.89 25.89 -9.44
C LYS A 101 18.96 27.08 -10.37
N TYR A 102 18.57 28.26 -9.89
CA TYR A 102 18.63 29.50 -10.66
C TYR A 102 19.90 30.32 -10.38
N ASP A 103 20.32 31.13 -11.34
CA ASP A 103 21.34 32.15 -11.18
C ASP A 103 20.76 33.47 -10.62
N ARG A 104 21.61 34.48 -10.45
CA ARG A 104 21.19 35.80 -9.94
C ARG A 104 20.24 36.55 -10.90
N HIS A 105 20.13 36.10 -12.13
CA HIS A 105 19.29 36.68 -13.18
C HIS A 105 18.02 35.85 -13.43
N GLY A 106 17.76 34.83 -12.60
CA GLY A 106 16.60 33.95 -12.74
C GLY A 106 16.69 32.93 -13.87
N LYS A 107 17.88 32.73 -14.46
CA LYS A 107 18.09 31.69 -15.48
C LYS A 107 18.48 30.37 -14.82
N THR A 108 17.95 29.27 -15.33
CA THR A 108 18.31 27.92 -14.88
C THR A 108 19.80 27.68 -15.11
N LYS A 109 20.50 27.27 -14.05
CA LYS A 109 21.90 26.87 -14.14
C LYS A 109 21.98 25.50 -14.79
N MET A 110 22.72 25.44 -15.89
CA MET A 110 22.99 24.21 -16.59
C MET A 110 24.34 23.66 -16.13
N ALA A 111 24.44 22.33 -16.03
CA ALA A 111 25.71 21.66 -15.81
C ALA A 111 26.46 21.48 -17.15
N PRO A 112 27.75 21.10 -17.12
CA PRO A 112 28.54 20.87 -18.34
C PRO A 112 27.96 19.80 -19.27
N ASP A 113 27.15 18.89 -18.74
CA ASP A 113 26.46 17.82 -19.48
C ASP A 113 25.19 18.30 -20.23
N GLY A 114 24.85 19.59 -20.12
CA GLY A 114 23.69 20.19 -20.79
C GLY A 114 22.35 19.96 -20.08
N ARG A 115 22.32 19.30 -18.92
CA ARG A 115 21.11 19.16 -18.09
C ARG A 115 21.06 20.25 -17.01
N ALA A 116 19.86 20.57 -16.52
CA ALA A 116 19.69 21.53 -15.44
C ALA A 116 20.32 21.04 -14.12
N LEU A 117 20.83 21.95 -13.30
CA LEU A 117 21.25 21.66 -11.93
C LEU A 117 20.04 21.66 -11.01
N LEU A 118 19.95 20.64 -10.17
CA LEU A 118 18.90 20.52 -9.16
C LEU A 118 19.36 21.12 -7.83
N THR A 119 18.40 21.51 -7.00
CA THR A 119 18.58 21.87 -5.60
C THR A 119 17.47 21.24 -4.78
N THR A 120 17.70 21.08 -3.48
CA THR A 120 16.65 20.63 -2.57
C THR A 120 15.97 21.82 -1.89
N VAL A 121 14.65 21.81 -1.81
CA VAL A 121 13.84 22.81 -1.14
C VAL A 121 13.21 22.17 0.11
N PRO A 122 13.27 22.83 1.28
CA PRO A 122 12.57 22.34 2.47
C PRO A 122 11.05 22.47 2.29
N PRO A 123 10.24 21.61 2.95
CA PRO A 123 8.79 21.74 2.90
C PRO A 123 8.32 23.07 3.51
N ASP A 124 7.24 23.62 2.97
CA ASP A 124 6.74 24.97 3.31
C ASP A 124 6.25 25.12 4.76
N ILE A 125 5.90 24.03 5.43
CA ILE A 125 5.24 24.09 6.75
C ILE A 125 6.12 23.50 7.84
N GLU A 126 6.72 24.38 8.63
CA GLU A 126 7.27 24.10 9.96
C GLU A 126 6.41 24.81 11.02
N GLY A 127 5.26 24.22 11.37
CA GLY A 127 4.28 24.82 12.29
C GLY A 127 3.99 23.96 13.52
N PHE A 128 3.76 24.59 14.67
CA PHE A 128 3.31 23.91 15.90
C PHE A 128 1.78 23.90 15.97
N ALA A 129 1.18 22.72 16.12
CA ALA A 129 -0.28 22.55 16.20
C ALA A 129 -0.93 23.44 17.29
N GLU A 130 -0.28 23.58 18.45
CA GLU A 130 -0.76 24.43 19.55
C GLU A 130 -0.77 25.93 19.24
N VAL A 131 0.09 26.39 18.32
CA VAL A 131 0.10 27.78 17.87
C VAL A 131 -1.04 28.00 16.87
N ILE A 132 -1.23 27.07 15.94
CA ILE A 132 -2.33 27.09 14.95
C ILE A 132 -3.69 27.03 15.66
N LYS A 133 -3.83 26.20 16.70
CA LYS A 133 -5.05 26.09 17.50
C LYS A 133 -5.42 27.39 18.22
N ARG A 134 -4.44 28.14 18.72
CA ARG A 134 -4.66 29.39 19.47
C ARG A 134 -4.88 30.61 18.59
N HIS A 135 -4.24 30.65 17.44
CA HIS A 135 -4.14 31.86 16.63
C HIS A 135 -4.75 31.71 15.23
N GLY A 136 -5.19 30.50 14.87
CA GLY A 136 -5.67 30.16 13.54
C GLY A 136 -4.52 29.97 12.55
N ALA A 137 -4.89 29.70 11.29
CA ALA A 137 -3.95 29.65 10.17
C ALA A 137 -3.52 31.09 9.82
N ILE A 138 -2.60 31.67 10.59
CA ILE A 138 -2.13 33.06 10.34
C ILE A 138 -1.20 33.09 9.13
N THR A 139 -0.30 32.11 9.02
CA THR A 139 0.61 32.01 7.88
C THR A 139 -0.11 31.47 6.65
N GLU A 140 0.28 31.98 5.47
CA GLU A 140 -0.33 31.61 4.20
C GLU A 140 -0.20 30.11 3.92
N ASP A 141 0.91 29.50 4.34
CA ASP A 141 1.20 28.08 4.15
C ASP A 141 0.24 27.19 4.94
N VAL A 142 -0.08 27.57 6.19
CA VAL A 142 -1.07 26.84 7.01
C VAL A 142 -2.49 27.01 6.44
N LYS A 143 -2.80 28.15 5.82
CA LYS A 143 -4.08 28.35 5.11
C LYS A 143 -4.17 27.47 3.87
N ARG A 144 -3.08 27.36 3.09
CA ARG A 144 -3.00 26.48 1.91
C ARG A 144 -3.17 25.02 2.31
N LEU A 145 -2.53 24.57 3.40
CA LEU A 145 -2.71 23.22 3.94
C LEU A 145 -4.15 22.96 4.39
N ALA A 146 -4.75 23.87 5.15
CA ALA A 146 -6.14 23.71 5.60
C ALA A 146 -7.10 23.58 4.39
N LYS A 147 -6.86 24.35 3.32
CA LYS A 147 -7.62 24.26 2.08
C LYS A 147 -7.39 22.93 1.34
N ALA A 148 -6.14 22.48 1.22
CA ALA A 148 -5.81 21.20 0.60
C ALA A 148 -6.46 20.02 1.35
N LEU A 149 -6.43 20.04 2.69
CA LEU A 149 -7.06 19.02 3.53
C LEU A 149 -8.58 18.95 3.36
N THR A 150 -9.25 20.10 3.15
CA THR A 150 -10.69 20.11 2.85
C THR A 150 -11.03 19.56 1.47
N GLU A 151 -10.11 19.63 0.52
CA GLU A 151 -10.30 19.14 -0.85
C GLU A 151 -10.01 17.63 -0.97
N THR A 152 -9.13 17.07 -0.12
CA THR A 152 -8.75 15.65 -0.14
C THR A 152 -9.27 14.93 1.11
N ASN A 153 -10.44 14.29 1.01
CA ASN A 153 -11.01 13.47 2.11
C ASN A 153 -10.28 12.12 2.24
N GLN A 154 -8.98 12.14 2.52
CA GLN A 154 -8.10 10.96 2.53
C GLN A 154 -7.57 10.69 3.95
N LEU A 155 -7.55 9.41 4.36
CA LEU A 155 -7.03 8.97 5.65
C LEU A 155 -5.50 9.14 5.74
N THR A 156 -4.96 9.35 6.94
CA THR A 156 -3.51 9.50 7.13
C THR A 156 -2.79 8.15 7.04
N ILE A 157 -1.53 8.18 6.63
CA ILE A 157 -0.69 6.96 6.53
C ILE A 157 -0.45 6.36 7.93
N GLU A 158 -0.43 7.19 8.99
CA GLU A 158 -0.26 6.71 10.37
C GLU A 158 -1.51 6.03 10.95
N ASP A 159 -2.72 6.37 10.48
CA ASP A 159 -3.96 5.74 10.95
C ASP A 159 -4.02 4.26 10.57
N ILE A 160 -3.51 3.91 9.38
CA ILE A 160 -3.42 2.53 8.89
C ILE A 160 -2.37 1.74 9.68
N ALA A 161 -1.23 2.36 9.99
CA ALA A 161 -0.20 1.73 10.83
C ALA A 161 -0.70 1.44 12.26
N LYS A 162 -1.71 2.18 12.75
CA LYS A 162 -2.35 1.95 14.05
C LYS A 162 -3.52 0.97 14.01
N GLU A 163 -4.25 0.87 12.90
CA GLU A 163 -5.32 -0.13 12.77
C GLU A 163 -4.80 -1.57 12.82
N GLU A 164 -3.54 -1.79 12.42
CA GLU A 164 -2.87 -3.09 12.51
C GLU A 164 -2.36 -3.45 13.93
N GLU A 165 -2.27 -2.48 14.87
CA GLU A 165 -1.91 -2.73 16.28
C GLU A 165 -3.11 -3.02 17.18
N LYS A 166 -4.35 -2.96 16.66
CA LYS A 166 -5.48 -3.50 17.41
C LYS A 166 -5.32 -5.02 17.48
N PRO A 167 -5.21 -5.64 18.67
CA PRO A 167 -5.23 -7.09 18.76
C PRO A 167 -6.55 -7.57 18.15
N GLN A 168 -6.43 -8.47 17.16
CA GLN A 168 -7.54 -9.22 16.62
C GLN A 168 -8.44 -9.70 17.76
N ASP A 169 -9.74 -9.55 17.54
CA ASP A 169 -10.84 -9.90 18.42
C ASP A 169 -10.48 -10.90 19.51
N LYS A 170 -10.70 -10.52 20.77
CA LYS A 170 -10.88 -11.50 21.83
C LYS A 170 -11.81 -12.60 21.28
N PRO A 171 -11.43 -13.89 21.31
CA PRO A 171 -12.34 -14.96 20.96
C PRO A 171 -13.61 -14.75 21.79
N ALA A 172 -14.76 -14.67 21.11
CA ALA A 172 -16.05 -14.61 21.79
C ALA A 172 -16.07 -15.70 22.87
N GLU A 173 -16.55 -15.35 24.06
CA GLU A 173 -16.62 -16.27 25.19
C GLU A 173 -17.23 -17.61 24.75
N PRO A 174 -16.68 -18.75 25.19
CA PRO A 174 -17.18 -20.06 24.77
C PRO A 174 -18.67 -20.15 25.10
N ARG A 175 -19.51 -20.27 24.07
CA ARG A 175 -20.93 -20.52 24.24
C ARG A 175 -21.09 -21.78 25.08
N GLU A 176 -21.91 -21.72 26.13
CA GLU A 176 -22.26 -22.91 26.91
C GLU A 176 -22.78 -23.99 25.96
N GLY A 177 -22.02 -25.09 25.85
CA GLY A 177 -22.36 -26.19 24.97
C GLY A 177 -23.69 -26.84 25.33
N VAL A 178 -24.38 -27.37 24.34
CA VAL A 178 -25.60 -28.16 24.50
C VAL A 178 -25.30 -29.37 25.38
N LYS A 179 -26.00 -29.51 26.51
CA LYS A 179 -25.86 -30.65 27.41
C LYS A 179 -26.71 -31.80 26.88
N GLY A 180 -26.07 -32.87 26.43
CA GLY A 180 -26.72 -34.14 26.14
C GLY A 180 -26.68 -35.07 27.36
N TYR A 181 -27.73 -35.87 27.53
CA TYR A 181 -27.76 -36.96 28.51
C TYR A 181 -27.59 -38.29 27.79
N ILE A 182 -26.66 -39.11 28.27
CA ILE A 182 -26.45 -40.47 27.75
C ILE A 182 -27.15 -41.43 28.71
N HIS A 183 -28.12 -42.18 28.18
CA HIS A 183 -28.82 -43.20 28.94
C HIS A 183 -27.98 -44.49 29.04
N PRO A 184 -28.20 -45.32 30.07
CA PRO A 184 -27.45 -46.57 30.26
C PRO A 184 -27.62 -47.60 29.13
N ASP A 185 -28.63 -47.44 28.28
CA ASP A 185 -28.89 -48.27 27.10
C ASP A 185 -28.13 -47.82 25.84
N GLY A 186 -27.33 -46.75 25.95
CA GLY A 186 -26.50 -46.23 24.87
C GLY A 186 -27.19 -45.19 23.99
N THR A 187 -28.43 -44.79 24.29
CA THR A 187 -29.11 -43.70 23.58
C THR A 187 -28.71 -42.33 24.12
N ILE A 188 -28.63 -41.31 23.25
CA ILE A 188 -28.22 -39.95 23.59
C ILE A 188 -29.37 -38.99 23.30
N ASP A 189 -29.91 -38.36 24.34
CA ASP A 189 -30.88 -37.28 24.21
C ASP A 189 -30.16 -35.93 24.21
N ILE A 190 -30.27 -35.21 23.09
CA ILE A 190 -29.73 -33.86 22.93
C ILE A 190 -30.91 -32.89 23.05
N ASN A 191 -30.95 -32.10 24.13
CA ASN A 191 -31.98 -31.09 24.30
C ASN A 191 -31.55 -29.80 23.58
N ASP A 192 -31.81 -29.74 22.27
CA ASP A 192 -31.59 -28.53 21.47
C ASP A 192 -32.92 -27.77 21.30
N PRO A 193 -33.06 -26.56 21.89
CA PRO A 193 -34.28 -25.75 21.76
C PRO A 193 -34.55 -25.26 20.32
N ASN A 194 -33.60 -25.42 19.38
CA ASN A 194 -33.76 -25.03 17.97
C ASN A 194 -33.96 -26.21 17.01
N GLN A 195 -34.20 -27.43 17.50
CA GLN A 195 -34.43 -28.58 16.62
C GLN A 195 -35.81 -28.48 15.95
N ALA A 196 -35.83 -28.06 14.69
CA ALA A 196 -37.03 -28.11 13.85
C ALA A 196 -37.50 -29.57 13.70
N LYS A 197 -38.73 -29.86 14.14
CA LYS A 197 -39.37 -31.16 13.88
C LYS A 197 -39.60 -31.32 12.38
N LEU A 198 -38.81 -32.18 11.74
CA LEU A 198 -39.13 -32.69 10.41
C LEU A 198 -40.19 -33.80 10.55
N PRO A 199 -41.33 -33.71 9.85
CA PRO A 199 -42.30 -34.80 9.85
C PRO A 199 -41.73 -35.99 9.05
N ILE A 200 -41.68 -37.15 9.69
CA ILE A 200 -41.41 -38.43 9.05
C ILE A 200 -42.78 -38.99 8.67
N ASP A 201 -43.23 -38.72 7.46
CA ASP A 201 -44.26 -39.50 6.79
C ASP A 201 -43.90 -39.58 5.30
N ASP A 202 -44.02 -40.79 4.75
CA ASP A 202 -43.87 -41.18 3.34
C ASP A 202 -42.48 -41.58 2.83
N GLU A 203 -42.00 -42.71 3.37
CA GLU A 203 -40.88 -43.53 2.89
C GLU A 203 -41.11 -44.17 1.49
N ALA A 204 -42.19 -43.83 0.79
CA ALA A 204 -42.56 -44.42 -0.51
C ALA A 204 -42.10 -43.62 -1.74
N ALA A 205 -41.70 -42.35 -1.58
CA ALA A 205 -41.39 -41.48 -2.73
C ALA A 205 -39.90 -41.47 -3.16
N ALA A 206 -38.97 -41.81 -2.25
CA ALA A 206 -37.53 -41.72 -2.53
C ALA A 206 -36.99 -42.86 -3.42
N ALA A 207 -37.67 -44.00 -3.48
CA ALA A 207 -37.22 -45.16 -4.26
C ALA A 207 -37.47 -45.03 -5.78
N ALA A 208 -38.38 -44.13 -6.21
CA ALA A 208 -38.73 -44.01 -7.64
C ALA A 208 -37.74 -43.15 -8.45
N ALA A 209 -36.97 -42.26 -7.81
CA ALA A 209 -36.06 -41.36 -8.53
C ALA A 209 -34.72 -42.01 -8.92
N ILE A 210 -34.30 -43.07 -8.22
CA ILE A 210 -33.00 -43.73 -8.47
C ILE A 210 -33.08 -44.77 -9.61
N ALA A 211 -34.28 -45.28 -9.91
CA ALA A 211 -34.47 -46.27 -10.98
C ALA A 211 -34.52 -45.68 -12.40
N ALA A 212 -34.63 -44.36 -12.56
CA ALA A 212 -34.78 -43.71 -13.87
C ALA A 212 -33.45 -43.33 -14.55
N SER A 213 -32.30 -43.39 -13.86
CA SER A 213 -31.01 -42.96 -14.42
C SER A 213 -30.07 -44.10 -14.86
N ALA A 214 -30.53 -45.36 -14.78
CA ALA A 214 -29.68 -46.53 -15.04
C ALA A 214 -30.03 -47.33 -16.32
N ALA A 215 -30.96 -46.85 -17.16
CA ALA A 215 -31.32 -47.53 -18.41
C ALA A 215 -31.21 -46.59 -19.62
N GLY A 216 -30.17 -46.79 -20.43
CA GLY A 216 -30.03 -46.13 -21.72
C GLY A 216 -28.58 -45.95 -22.16
N GLY A 217 -27.87 -47.04 -22.41
CA GLY A 217 -26.71 -47.02 -23.29
C GLY A 217 -27.18 -46.94 -24.75
N ASP A 218 -26.36 -46.34 -25.62
CA ASP A 218 -25.79 -47.06 -26.76
C ASP A 218 -24.74 -46.19 -27.45
N ASN A 219 -23.59 -46.79 -27.69
CA ASN A 219 -22.48 -46.26 -28.46
C ASN A 219 -22.59 -46.88 -29.86
N PRO A 220 -22.56 -46.12 -30.96
CA PRO A 220 -22.14 -46.68 -32.24
C PRO A 220 -20.87 -45.99 -32.75
N ASP A 221 -19.88 -46.84 -32.98
CA ASP A 221 -18.74 -46.65 -33.87
C ASP A 221 -19.18 -46.28 -35.31
N ASP A 222 -18.18 -45.87 -36.10
CA ASP A 222 -18.12 -45.80 -37.57
C ASP A 222 -18.81 -44.62 -38.29
N ASP A 223 -18.03 -43.67 -38.79
CA ASP A 223 -17.67 -43.63 -40.23
C ASP A 223 -16.85 -42.37 -40.61
N LEU A 224 -15.60 -42.59 -41.02
CA LEU A 224 -14.79 -41.63 -41.77
C LEU A 224 -15.02 -41.83 -43.28
N PRO A 225 -15.14 -40.75 -44.06
CA PRO A 225 -14.79 -40.81 -45.48
C PRO A 225 -13.63 -39.87 -45.85
N PHE A 226 -12.57 -40.49 -46.39
CA PHE A 226 -11.49 -40.03 -47.28
C PHE A 226 -10.67 -38.77 -46.95
#